data_AF-A0A9E8SNU0-F1
#
_entry.id   AF-A0A9E8SNU0-F1
#
_cell.length_a   1.000
_cell.length_b   1.000
_cell.length_c   1.000
_cell.angle_alpha   90.00
_cell.angle_beta   90.00
_cell.angle_gamma   90.00
#
_symmetry.space_group_name_H-M   'P 1'
#
loop_
_entity.id
_entity.type
_entity.pdbx_description
1 polymer ?
#
loop_
_entity_poly.entity_id
_entity_poly.type
_entity_poly.pdbx_seq_one_letter_code
_entity_poly.pdbx_strand_id
1 'polypeptide(L)'
;MKSRLNLTIESTVLLLVKEYAAAHHVSVSQIVEDYLKSIVKPPLEKSNIFDMVHQLHASMEISHSEDLKKDFYEDQSQKYDF
;
A
#
# COMPACT_ATOMS: atom_id res chain seq x y z
N MET A 1 8.71 -4.05 -20.86
CA MET A 1 9.21 -5.04 -21.84
C MET A 1 9.30 -6.39 -21.13
N LYS A 2 8.95 -7.51 -21.77
CA LYS A 2 9.07 -8.85 -21.17
C LYS A 2 10.31 -9.55 -21.73
N SER A 3 11.05 -10.22 -20.86
CA SER A 3 12.25 -11.00 -21.20
C SER A 3 12.00 -12.48 -20.92
N ARG A 4 12.66 -13.38 -21.68
CA ARG A 4 12.57 -14.83 -21.45
C ARG A 4 13.45 -15.24 -20.28
N LEU A 5 12.93 -16.12 -19.42
CA LEU A 5 13.66 -16.72 -18.29
C LEU A 5 13.64 -18.24 -18.48
N ASN A 6 14.82 -18.87 -18.53
CA ASN A 6 14.96 -20.33 -18.56
C ASN A 6 15.29 -20.83 -17.16
N LEU A 7 14.55 -21.82 -16.66
CA LEU A 7 14.72 -22.39 -15.32
C LEU A 7 14.72 -23.91 -15.40
N THR A 8 15.55 -24.53 -14.57
CA THR A 8 15.46 -25.96 -14.27
C THR A 8 14.72 -26.12 -12.95
N ILE A 9 13.69 -26.95 -12.94
CA ILE A 9 12.86 -27.23 -11.77
C ILE A 9 12.50 -28.71 -11.77
N GLU A 10 12.25 -29.27 -10.60
CA GLU A 10 11.76 -30.64 -10.48
C GLU A 10 10.44 -30.83 -11.23
N SER A 11 10.32 -31.97 -11.92
CA SER A 11 9.15 -32.30 -12.74
C SER A 11 7.86 -32.39 -11.92
N THR A 12 7.97 -32.92 -10.70
CA THR A 12 6.88 -33.02 -9.73
C THR A 12 6.37 -31.63 -9.32
N VAL A 13 7.26 -30.70 -9.03
CA VAL A 13 6.90 -29.32 -8.67
C VAL A 13 6.25 -28.60 -9.85
N LEU A 14 6.78 -28.79 -11.06
CA LEU A 14 6.18 -28.21 -12.27
C LEU A 14 4.75 -28.73 -12.52
N LEU A 15 4.50 -30.01 -12.24
CA LEU A 15 3.16 -30.60 -12.34
C LEU A 15 2.19 -29.93 -11.37
N LEU A 16 2.56 -29.86 -10.09
CA LEU A 16 1.73 -29.26 -9.04
C LEU A 16 1.40 -27.80 -9.33
N VAL A 17 2.38 -27.02 -9.79
CA VAL A 17 2.18 -25.62 -10.17
C VAL A 17 1.27 -25.47 -11.39
N LYS A 18 1.33 -26.38 -12.36
CA LYS A 18 0.41 -26.37 -13.51
C LYS A 18 -1.03 -26.68 -13.11
N GLU A 19 -1.22 -27.65 -12.21
CA GLU A 19 -2.54 -27.98 -11.67
C GLU A 19 -3.14 -26.79 -10.91
N TYR A 20 -2.34 -26.16 -10.04
CA TYR A 20 -2.73 -24.93 -9.35
C TYR A 20 -3.07 -23.81 -10.33
N ALA A 21 -2.22 -23.57 -11.32
CA ALA A 21 -2.43 -22.53 -12.33
C ALA A 21 -3.75 -22.73 -13.10
N ALA A 22 -4.05 -23.97 -13.49
CA ALA A 22 -5.31 -24.32 -14.15
C ALA A 22 -6.52 -24.09 -13.24
N ALA A 23 -6.46 -24.53 -11.98
CA ALA A 23 -7.54 -24.36 -11.01
C ALA A 23 -7.84 -22.89 -10.69
N HIS A 24 -6.83 -22.03 -10.73
CA HIS A 24 -6.94 -20.59 -10.43
C HIS A 24 -7.03 -19.70 -11.67
N HIS A 25 -7.12 -20.27 -12.87
CA HIS A 25 -7.18 -19.54 -14.15
C HIS A 25 -6.03 -18.53 -14.34
N VAL A 26 -4.83 -18.87 -13.86
CA VAL A 26 -3.62 -18.06 -14.01
C VAL A 26 -2.56 -18.84 -14.80
N SER A 27 -1.54 -18.14 -15.29
CA SER A 27 -0.40 -18.81 -15.95
C SER A 27 0.74 -19.06 -14.96
N VAL A 28 1.52 -20.11 -15.20
CA VAL A 28 2.76 -20.38 -14.43
C VAL A 28 3.72 -19.19 -14.49
N SER A 29 3.83 -18.55 -15.66
CA SER A 29 4.65 -17.34 -15.85
C SER A 29 4.20 -16.20 -14.92
N GLN A 30 2.89 -16.02 -14.76
CA GLN A 30 2.32 -15.01 -13.88
C GLN A 30 2.66 -15.31 -12.41
N ILE A 31 2.49 -16.56 -11.97
CA ILE A 31 2.84 -17.00 -10.61
C ILE A 31 4.31 -16.71 -10.31
N VAL A 32 5.21 -17.11 -11.21
CA VAL A 32 6.65 -16.88 -11.06
C VAL A 32 6.96 -15.40 -11.02
N GLU A 33 6.39 -14.60 -11.92
CA GLU A 33 6.64 -13.17 -11.95
C GLU A 33 6.14 -12.46 -10.68
N ASP A 34 4.97 -12.82 -10.17
CA ASP A 34 4.42 -12.21 -8.95
C ASP A 34 5.21 -12.60 -7.71
N TYR A 35 5.69 -13.84 -7.65
CA TYR A 35 6.59 -14.27 -6.58
C TYR A 35 7.94 -13.53 -6.65
N LEU A 36 8.53 -13.40 -7.84
CA LEU A 36 9.77 -12.63 -7.99
C LEU A 36 9.55 -11.16 -7.59
N LYS A 37 8.42 -10.55 -7.97
CA LYS A 37 8.04 -9.20 -7.53
C LYS A 37 7.91 -9.09 -6.02
N SER A 38 7.33 -10.08 -5.36
CA SER A 38 7.16 -10.04 -3.90
C SER A 38 8.49 -10.10 -3.16
N ILE A 39 9.49 -10.81 -3.72
CA ILE A 39 10.85 -10.86 -3.17
C ILE A 39 11.61 -9.55 -3.36
N VAL A 40 11.50 -8.93 -4.54
CA VAL A 40 12.26 -7.69 -4.84
C VAL A 40 11.57 -6.42 -4.35
N LYS A 41 10.32 -6.51 -3.90
CA LYS A 41 9.61 -5.35 -3.37
C LYS A 41 10.37 -4.91 -2.11
N PRO A 42 10.88 -3.67 -2.06
CA PRO A 42 11.47 -3.18 -0.83
C PRO A 42 10.42 -3.33 0.27
N PRO A 43 10.81 -3.66 1.52
CA PRO A 43 9.87 -3.59 2.62
C PRO A 43 9.22 -2.22 2.50
N LEU A 44 7.90 -2.20 2.29
CA LEU A 44 7.15 -0.97 2.46
C LEU A 44 7.62 -0.48 3.83
N GLU A 45 8.24 0.70 3.87
CA GLU A 45 8.27 1.45 5.10
C GLU A 45 6.81 1.48 5.50
N LYS A 46 6.44 0.56 6.39
CA LYS A 46 5.16 0.57 7.03
C LYS A 46 5.28 1.87 7.78
N SER A 47 4.78 2.95 7.20
CA SER A 47 4.41 4.14 7.92
C SER A 47 3.65 3.59 9.10
N ASN A 48 4.35 3.47 10.21
CA ASN A 48 3.81 2.82 11.37
C ASN A 48 2.61 3.68 11.76
N ILE A 49 1.55 3.11 12.30
CA ILE A 49 0.46 3.94 12.83
C ILE A 49 1.05 4.98 13.80
N PHE A 50 2.14 4.63 14.50
CA PHE A 50 2.94 5.56 15.28
C PHE A 50 3.58 6.70 14.47
N ASP A 51 4.13 6.44 13.29
CA ASP A 51 4.71 7.48 12.41
C ASP A 51 3.63 8.42 11.88
N MET A 52 2.44 7.88 11.56
CA MET A 52 1.28 8.69 11.15
C MET A 52 0.77 9.56 12.30
N VAL A 53 0.66 9.00 13.51
CA VAL A 53 0.25 9.72 14.72
C VAL A 53 1.27 10.81 15.07
N HIS A 54 2.56 10.55 14.92
CA HIS A 54 3.61 11.56 15.13
C HIS A 54 3.52 12.72 14.13
N GLN A 55 3.16 12.46 12.87
CA GLN A 55 2.95 13.51 11.87
C GLN A 55 1.68 14.34 12.14
N LEU A 56 0.63 13.74 12.72
CA LEU A 56 -0.60 14.46 13.10
C LEU A 56 -0.39 15.44 14.27
N HIS A 57 0.53 15.15 15.18
CA HIS A 57 0.80 16.03 16.33
C HIS A 57 1.49 17.35 15.96
N ALA A 58 2.14 17.44 14.80
CA ALA A 58 2.92 18.61 14.41
C ALA A 58 2.07 19.79 13.87
N SER A 59 0.79 19.59 13.55
CA SER A 59 -0.04 20.62 12.89
C SER A 59 -0.96 21.40 13.84
N MET A 60 -0.88 21.19 15.15
CA MET A 60 -1.73 21.90 16.13
C MET A 60 -0.87 22.69 17.10
N GLU A 61 -0.26 23.78 16.62
CA GLU A 61 0.03 24.92 17.48
C GLU A 61 -1.29 25.64 17.79
N ILE A 62 -2.10 25.04 18.66
CA ILE A 62 -3.28 25.71 19.20
C ILE A 62 -2.79 26.78 20.18
N SER A 63 -2.62 27.98 19.65
CA SER A 63 -2.54 29.23 20.40
C SER A 63 -3.59 29.21 21.51
N HIS A 64 -3.15 29.22 22.77
CA HIS A 64 -3.97 28.97 23.95
C HIS A 64 -4.89 30.15 24.34
N SER A 65 -5.15 31.10 23.44
CA SER A 65 -5.72 32.39 23.82
C SER A 65 -7.01 32.81 23.11
N GLU A 66 -7.56 32.05 22.18
CA GLU A 66 -8.75 32.50 21.42
C GLU A 66 -9.85 31.45 21.43
N ASP A 67 -11.10 31.92 21.48
CA ASP A 67 -12.31 31.11 21.67
C ASP A 67 -12.53 30.20 20.46
N LEU A 68 -11.87 29.04 20.47
CA LEU A 68 -11.74 28.09 19.35
C LEU A 68 -13.07 27.72 18.68
N LYS A 69 -14.18 27.82 19.42
CA LYS A 69 -15.51 27.62 18.85
C LYS A 69 -15.85 28.71 17.85
N LYS A 70 -15.59 29.98 18.19
CA LYS A 70 -15.93 31.12 17.35
C LYS A 70 -15.15 31.05 16.04
N ASP A 71 -13.84 30.81 16.12
CA ASP A 71 -12.96 30.73 14.96
C ASP A 71 -13.36 29.58 14.02
N PHE A 72 -13.75 28.43 14.59
CA PHE A 72 -14.25 27.31 13.80
C PHE A 72 -15.48 27.67 12.97
N TYR A 73 -16.45 28.37 13.55
CA TYR A 73 -17.67 28.76 12.83
C TYR A 73 -17.42 29.92 11.85
N GLU A 74 -16.51 30.85 12.15
CA GLU A 74 -16.08 31.90 11.21
C GLU A 74 -15.37 31.28 9.99
N ASP A 75 -14.45 30.33 10.17
CA ASP A 75 -13.77 29.63 9.07
C ASP A 75 -14.74 28.82 8.20
N GLN A 76 -15.71 28.14 8.82
CA GLN A 76 -16.73 27.40 8.05
C GLN A 76 -17.64 28.33 7.25
N SER A 77 -17.99 29.50 7.81
CA SER A 77 -18.83 30.50 7.12
C SER A 77 -18.13 31.09 5.89
N GLN A 78 -16.80 31.28 5.93
CA GLN A 78 -16.05 31.75 4.77
C GLN A 78 -15.90 30.69 3.67
N LYS A 79 -15.90 29.42 4.04
CA LYS A 79 -15.68 28.31 3.11
C LYS A 79 -16.99 27.83 2.46
N TYR A 80 -18.11 28.04 3.15
CA TYR A 80 -19.44 27.66 2.72
C TYR A 80 -20.35 28.86 3.02
N ASP A 81 -20.44 29.82 2.08
CA ASP A 81 -21.27 31.03 2.21
C ASP A 81 -22.68 30.68 2.73
N PHE A 82 -22.95 30.98 4.00
CA PHE A 82 -24.25 30.85 4.67
C PHE A 82 -24.69 32.20 5.22
#